data_AF-A0A9P6QQ95-F1
#
_entry.id   AF-A0A9P6QQ95-F1
#
_cell.length_a   1.000
_cell.length_b   1.000
_cell.length_c   1.000
_cell.angle_alpha   90.00
_cell.angle_beta   90.00
_cell.angle_gamma   90.00
#
_symmetry.space_group_name_H-M   'P 1'
#
loop_
_entity.id
_entity.type
_entity.pdbx_description
1 polymer ?
#
loop_
_entity_poly.entity_id
_entity_poly.type
_entity_poly.pdbx_seq_one_letter_code
_entity_poly.pdbx_strand_id
1 'polypeptide(L)'
;ALNDQTAALSHQTAVSPKLHDEERGIKACYFRGSGLGSTFIDYLFHGITGHDIRELCIEVYKYIVKNYNEDYELWMFGLSRGAYTVRCVAGMINNCGIIKYERDNHQIDDATIDDLCNEVYRIYRSPNKDDKPLSEEMQVFKARASHTTATPIKFMGLLDTVGSLGLPRFEGGVGLDYPEFYDLVVSSIVEHVYHACAIHDRLWAFRPSYAARDQDSKFEIHEQWFPGCHYDIGRQHFRFFPQSLARFATFQGEIKPNLVIADLVLKWMLESIRTRDPDHHVIPDINNRIVEIDTRMTSGKTDVGDGDIYDKVLDHGPFGTIHTAINMAWSNTTSLLNNFLPALGTRLQRLGLNTITDALTERRDRRIPSSRAVLILNDYMVGGRTIGDLAAITETRYPSRTVQRFKQYME
;
A
#
# COMPACT_ATOMS: atom_id res chain seq x y z
N ALA A 1 11.16 -14.93 23.87
CA ALA A 1 12.06 -13.81 24.20
C ALA A 1 12.18 -12.89 22.98
N LEU A 2 11.12 -12.14 22.68
CA LEU A 2 11.06 -11.11 21.63
C LEU A 2 10.12 -10.03 22.18
N ASN A 3 10.64 -9.20 23.07
CA ASN A 3 10.03 -7.97 23.56
C ASN A 3 11.13 -6.90 23.59
N ASP A 4 10.74 -5.66 23.28
CA ASP A 4 11.52 -4.43 23.43
C ASP A 4 12.72 -4.18 22.52
N GLN A 5 12.47 -3.81 21.25
CA GLN A 5 13.35 -2.90 20.49
C GLN A 5 12.58 -1.98 19.51
N THR A 6 11.39 -1.48 19.88
CA THR A 6 10.66 -0.47 19.08
C THR A 6 10.72 0.90 19.73
N ALA A 7 11.92 1.48 19.85
CA ALA A 7 12.10 2.89 20.23
C ALA A 7 13.53 3.41 19.98
N ALA A 8 13.99 3.41 18.72
CA ALA A 8 15.02 4.33 18.20
C ALA A 8 15.31 3.90 16.76
N LEU A 9 15.05 4.76 15.77
CA LEU A 9 15.67 4.74 14.43
C LEU A 9 15.01 5.83 13.57
N SER A 10 15.32 7.09 13.88
CA SER A 10 15.15 8.21 12.94
C SER A 10 16.40 8.27 12.05
N HIS A 11 16.20 8.17 10.73
CA HIS A 11 17.20 8.38 9.68
C HIS A 11 18.50 7.55 9.73
N GLN A 12 18.37 6.22 9.72
CA GLN A 12 19.38 5.35 9.10
C GLN A 12 18.71 4.61 7.93
N THR A 13 19.37 4.59 6.78
CA THR A 13 19.08 3.70 5.64
C THR A 13 19.08 2.26 6.15
N ALA A 14 17.93 1.78 6.62
CA ALA A 14 17.76 0.41 7.06
C ALA A 14 17.94 -0.49 5.84
N VAL A 15 18.97 -1.34 5.87
CA VAL A 15 19.24 -2.33 4.83
C VAL A 15 17.97 -3.16 4.63
N SER A 16 17.42 -3.13 3.42
CA SER A 16 16.28 -3.96 3.02
C SER A 16 16.58 -5.42 3.35
N PRO A 17 15.78 -6.09 4.22
CA PRO A 17 15.96 -7.49 4.53
C PRO A 17 15.95 -8.33 3.25
N LYS A 18 16.98 -9.14 3.06
CA LYS A 18 17.11 -10.06 1.92
C LYS A 18 17.06 -11.49 2.42
N LEU A 19 16.39 -12.34 1.66
CA LEU A 19 16.40 -13.79 1.80
C LEU A 19 17.05 -14.39 0.56
N HIS A 20 18.06 -15.23 0.77
CA HIS A 20 18.63 -16.10 -0.24
C HIS A 20 18.48 -17.53 0.26
N ASP A 21 17.65 -18.30 -0.42
CA ASP A 21 17.44 -19.72 -0.15
C ASP A 21 17.93 -20.49 -1.36
N GLU A 22 19.17 -20.99 -1.30
CA GLU A 22 19.81 -21.67 -2.44
C GLU A 22 19.19 -23.03 -2.71
N GLU A 23 18.73 -23.74 -1.68
CA GLU A 23 18.11 -25.06 -1.80
C GLU A 23 16.81 -24.98 -2.60
N ARG A 24 16.02 -23.93 -2.35
CA ARG A 24 14.81 -23.65 -3.12
C ARG A 24 15.10 -22.76 -4.33
N GLY A 25 16.27 -22.16 -4.46
CA GLY A 25 16.50 -21.15 -5.51
C GLY A 25 15.55 -19.96 -5.36
N ILE A 26 15.36 -19.43 -4.15
CA ILE A 26 14.53 -18.24 -3.90
C ILE A 26 15.41 -17.06 -3.53
N LYS A 27 15.19 -15.94 -4.22
CA LYS A 27 15.74 -14.63 -3.87
C LYS A 27 14.59 -13.69 -3.54
N ALA A 28 14.54 -13.19 -2.32
CA ALA A 28 13.52 -12.23 -1.91
C ALA A 28 14.13 -11.02 -1.21
N CYS A 29 13.47 -9.87 -1.33
CA CYS A 29 13.87 -8.64 -0.69
C CYS A 29 12.64 -7.86 -0.23
N TYR A 30 12.66 -7.41 1.03
CA TYR A 30 11.63 -6.54 1.57
C TYR A 30 12.04 -5.08 1.46
N PHE A 31 11.28 -4.32 0.68
CA PHE A 31 11.45 -2.87 0.57
C PHE A 31 10.52 -2.17 1.55
N ARG A 32 11.10 -1.45 2.50
CA ARG A 32 10.33 -0.74 3.52
C ARG A 32 9.56 0.42 2.86
N GLY A 33 8.24 0.39 2.95
CA GLY A 33 7.41 1.54 2.58
C GLY A 33 7.67 2.74 3.50
N SER A 34 7.57 3.96 2.96
CA SER A 34 7.73 5.16 3.78
C SER A 34 6.59 5.30 4.81
N GLY A 35 6.89 5.84 5.99
CA GLY A 35 5.92 6.04 7.07
C GLY A 35 5.65 4.81 7.95
N LEU A 36 6.36 3.69 7.76
CA LEU A 36 6.26 2.56 8.69
C LEU A 36 6.95 2.88 10.01
N GLY A 37 6.22 2.74 11.13
CA GLY A 37 6.71 3.07 12.47
C GLY A 37 6.67 4.57 12.81
N SER A 38 6.10 5.40 11.94
CA SER A 38 5.83 6.82 12.21
C SER A 38 4.43 7.01 12.79
N THR A 39 4.07 8.26 13.06
CA THR A 39 2.69 8.57 13.46
C THR A 39 1.72 8.38 12.28
N PHE A 40 0.42 8.31 12.56
CA PHE A 40 -0.64 8.27 11.54
C PHE A 40 -0.60 9.53 10.67
N ILE A 41 -0.37 10.69 11.28
CA ILE A 41 -0.23 11.97 10.57
C ILE A 41 1.01 11.93 9.66
N ASP A 42 2.14 11.42 10.15
CA ASP A 42 3.32 11.24 9.32
C ASP A 42 3.08 10.24 8.19
N TYR A 43 2.39 9.13 8.48
CA TYR A 43 2.04 8.16 7.45
C TYR A 43 1.14 8.75 6.36
N LEU A 44 0.26 9.69 6.73
CA LEU A 44 -0.65 10.36 5.82
C LEU A 44 0.04 11.47 5.00
N PHE A 45 0.85 12.32 5.64
CA PHE A 45 1.39 13.54 5.04
C PHE A 45 2.91 13.52 4.77
N HIS A 46 3.68 12.75 5.54
CA HIS A 46 5.08 12.44 5.21
C HIS A 46 5.21 11.17 4.35
N GLY A 47 4.12 10.39 4.21
CA GLY A 47 4.08 9.15 3.47
C GLY A 47 4.07 9.35 1.96
N ILE A 48 5.22 9.07 1.36
CA ILE A 48 5.55 9.03 -0.07
C ILE A 48 5.10 10.24 -0.90
N THR A 49 6.04 11.12 -1.16
CA THR A 49 5.95 12.06 -2.27
C THR A 49 6.13 11.32 -3.61
N GLY A 50 5.74 11.94 -4.73
CA GLY A 50 6.05 11.36 -6.05
C GLY A 50 7.55 11.09 -6.27
N HIS A 51 8.44 11.76 -5.51
CA HIS A 51 9.88 11.49 -5.50
C HIS A 51 10.21 10.17 -4.79
N ASP A 52 9.65 9.92 -3.59
CA ASP A 52 9.99 8.69 -2.86
C ASP A 52 9.38 7.44 -3.54
N ILE A 53 8.24 7.58 -4.23
CA ILE A 53 7.69 6.49 -5.06
C ILE A 53 8.60 6.23 -6.27
N ARG A 54 9.16 7.28 -6.88
CA ARG A 54 10.12 7.14 -7.99
C ARG A 54 11.35 6.35 -7.55
N GLU A 55 11.98 6.78 -6.45
CA GLU A 55 13.15 6.11 -5.91
C GLU A 55 12.84 4.65 -5.58
N LEU A 56 11.73 4.38 -4.92
CA LEU A 56 11.33 3.01 -4.59
C LEU A 56 11.08 2.14 -5.83
N CYS A 57 10.45 2.68 -6.88
CA CYS A 57 10.27 1.95 -8.14
C CYS A 57 11.61 1.59 -8.78
N ILE A 58 12.55 2.55 -8.80
CA ILE A 58 13.90 2.35 -9.35
C ILE A 58 14.67 1.32 -8.51
N GLU A 59 14.61 1.39 -7.18
CA GLU A 59 15.27 0.44 -6.28
C GLU A 59 14.75 -0.99 -6.44
N VAL A 60 13.42 -1.17 -6.51
CA VAL A 60 12.80 -2.48 -6.72
C VAL A 60 13.18 -3.03 -8.10
N TYR A 61 13.12 -2.21 -9.15
CA TYR A 61 13.51 -2.62 -10.50
C TYR A 61 15.00 -2.99 -10.58
N LYS A 62 15.89 -2.18 -9.96
CA LYS A 62 17.33 -2.46 -9.87
C LYS A 62 17.61 -3.78 -9.16
N TYR A 63 16.88 -4.09 -8.09
CA TYR A 63 17.01 -5.37 -7.42
C TYR A 63 16.63 -6.53 -8.33
N ILE A 64 15.54 -6.41 -9.10
CA ILE A 64 15.14 -7.42 -10.08
C ILE A 64 16.25 -7.61 -11.13
N VAL A 65 16.73 -6.53 -11.75
CA VAL A 65 17.83 -6.56 -12.74
C VAL A 65 19.05 -7.32 -12.22
N LYS A 66 19.45 -7.06 -10.97
CA LYS A 66 20.64 -7.69 -10.37
C LYS A 66 20.48 -9.16 -9.99
N ASN A 67 19.26 -9.67 -9.88
CA ASN A 67 18.99 -11.00 -9.30
C ASN A 67 18.25 -11.96 -10.23
N TYR A 68 17.65 -11.43 -11.30
CA TYR A 68 16.86 -12.19 -12.27
C TYR A 68 17.72 -12.87 -13.33
N ASN A 69 17.28 -14.05 -13.76
CA ASN A 69 17.66 -14.70 -15.00
C ASN A 69 16.42 -15.43 -15.56
N GLU A 70 16.51 -16.03 -16.73
CA GLU A 70 15.36 -16.62 -17.43
C GLU A 70 14.79 -17.88 -16.76
N ASP A 71 15.48 -18.47 -15.77
CA ASP A 71 14.99 -19.58 -14.96
C ASP A 71 14.12 -19.12 -13.77
N TYR A 72 14.10 -17.82 -13.48
CA TYR A 72 13.29 -17.24 -12.41
C TYR A 72 11.94 -16.74 -12.93
N GLU A 73 10.95 -16.84 -12.06
CA GLU A 73 9.70 -16.11 -12.14
C GLU A 73 9.61 -15.06 -11.02
N LEU A 74 8.87 -13.98 -11.26
CA LEU A 74 8.71 -12.89 -10.30
C LEU A 74 7.39 -13.01 -9.55
N TRP A 75 7.49 -12.92 -8.23
CA TRP A 75 6.36 -12.80 -7.31
C TRP A 75 6.46 -11.44 -6.60
N MET A 76 5.43 -10.62 -6.72
CA MET A 76 5.42 -9.26 -6.17
C MET A 76 4.28 -9.08 -5.17
N PHE A 77 4.58 -8.43 -4.06
CA PHE A 77 3.59 -8.13 -3.04
C PHE A 77 3.68 -6.67 -2.63
N GLY A 78 2.54 -6.02 -2.44
CA GLY A 78 2.50 -4.65 -2.00
C GLY A 78 1.27 -4.33 -1.18
N LEU A 79 1.46 -3.44 -0.21
CA LEU A 79 0.40 -2.87 0.61
C LEU A 79 0.32 -1.37 0.32
N SER A 80 -0.89 -0.83 0.17
CA SER A 80 -1.12 0.61 0.07
C SER A 80 -0.34 1.20 -1.12
N ARG A 81 0.49 2.20 -0.88
CA ARG A 81 1.38 2.78 -1.88
C ARG A 81 2.48 1.81 -2.36
N GLY A 82 2.85 0.81 -1.56
CA GLY A 82 3.72 -0.27 -2.02
C GLY A 82 3.05 -1.17 -3.06
N ALA A 83 1.71 -1.34 -2.97
CA ALA A 83 0.92 -2.01 -4.01
C ALA A 83 0.96 -1.20 -5.31
N TYR A 84 0.89 0.14 -5.21
CA TYR A 84 1.08 1.03 -6.36
C TYR A 84 2.50 0.93 -6.96
N THR A 85 3.53 0.86 -6.12
CA THR A 85 4.93 0.69 -6.55
C THR A 85 5.11 -0.59 -7.36
N VAL A 86 4.65 -1.76 -6.88
CA VAL A 86 4.85 -3.02 -7.62
C VAL A 86 4.07 -3.04 -8.95
N ARG A 87 2.93 -2.36 -9.03
CA ARG A 87 2.21 -2.13 -10.30
C ARG A 87 3.05 -1.28 -11.26
N CYS A 88 3.63 -0.18 -10.79
CA CYS A 88 4.52 0.64 -11.62
C CYS A 88 5.75 -0.13 -12.11
N VAL A 89 6.36 -0.96 -11.25
CA VAL A 89 7.50 -1.79 -11.64
C VAL A 89 7.08 -2.81 -12.71
N ALA A 90 5.89 -3.40 -12.61
CA ALA A 90 5.36 -4.25 -13.68
C ALA A 90 5.11 -3.47 -14.99
N GLY A 91 4.71 -2.21 -14.91
CA GLY A 91 4.65 -1.29 -16.05
C GLY A 91 6.03 -1.03 -16.66
N MET A 92 7.04 -0.74 -15.83
CA MET A 92 8.43 -0.57 -16.26
C MET A 92 8.97 -1.81 -16.98
N ILE A 93 8.70 -3.01 -16.46
CA ILE A 93 9.09 -4.27 -17.08
C ILE A 93 8.33 -4.49 -18.41
N ASN A 94 7.08 -4.08 -18.53
CA ASN A 94 6.33 -4.20 -19.78
C ASN A 94 6.87 -3.25 -20.88
N ASN A 95 7.19 -2.01 -20.51
CA ASN A 95 7.80 -1.05 -21.42
C ASN A 95 9.19 -1.51 -21.87
N CYS A 96 10.09 -1.76 -20.92
CA CYS A 96 11.53 -1.88 -21.19
C CYS A 96 12.09 -3.31 -21.04
N GLY A 97 11.31 -4.27 -20.54
CA GLY A 97 11.81 -5.59 -20.14
C GLY A 97 12.61 -5.56 -18.84
N ILE A 98 13.24 -6.68 -18.50
CA ILE A 98 14.23 -6.76 -17.42
C ILE A 98 15.61 -6.64 -18.08
N ILE A 99 16.30 -5.51 -17.86
CA ILE A 99 17.62 -5.26 -18.43
C ILE A 99 18.60 -6.32 -17.94
N LYS A 100 19.47 -6.81 -18.83
CA LYS A 100 20.50 -7.79 -18.48
C LYS A 100 21.58 -7.13 -17.62
N TYR A 101 21.92 -7.73 -16.48
CA TYR A 101 23.03 -7.28 -15.63
C TYR A 101 24.41 -7.74 -16.14
N GLU A 102 24.41 -8.69 -17.08
CA GLU A 102 25.59 -9.18 -17.76
C GLU A 102 25.39 -9.08 -19.28
N ARG A 103 26.44 -8.65 -19.99
CA ARG A 103 26.46 -8.57 -21.44
C ARG A 103 27.79 -9.09 -21.97
N ASP A 104 27.73 -9.97 -22.96
CA ASP A 104 28.92 -10.56 -23.58
C ASP A 104 29.89 -11.17 -22.55
N ASN A 105 29.32 -11.86 -21.53
CA ASN A 105 30.02 -12.46 -20.38
C ASN A 105 30.76 -11.45 -19.46
N HIS A 106 30.41 -10.16 -19.52
CA HIS A 106 30.93 -9.13 -18.63
C HIS A 106 29.78 -8.52 -17.82
N GLN A 107 29.98 -8.43 -16.51
CA GLN A 107 29.07 -7.74 -15.62
C GLN A 107 29.11 -6.23 -15.91
N ILE A 108 27.94 -5.62 -16.04
CA ILE A 108 27.81 -4.17 -16.20
C ILE A 108 28.07 -3.53 -14.83
N ASP A 109 28.84 -2.43 -14.81
CA ASP A 109 29.15 -1.74 -13.57
C ASP A 109 27.89 -1.12 -12.93
N ASP A 110 27.94 -0.96 -11.61
CA ASP A 110 26.79 -0.52 -10.83
C ASP A 110 26.30 0.89 -11.16
N ALA A 111 27.21 1.79 -11.57
CA ALA A 111 26.84 3.16 -11.95
C ALA A 111 26.06 3.18 -13.26
N THR A 112 26.52 2.40 -14.25
CA THR A 112 25.79 2.22 -15.52
C THR A 112 24.42 1.61 -15.29
N ILE A 113 24.28 0.62 -14.39
CA ILE A 113 22.98 0.05 -14.05
C ILE A 113 22.07 1.08 -13.38
N ASP A 114 22.62 1.93 -12.51
CA ASP A 114 21.85 3.01 -11.89
C ASP A 114 21.29 3.98 -12.94
N ASP A 115 22.12 4.42 -13.88
CA ASP A 115 21.69 5.29 -14.97
C ASP A 115 20.62 4.62 -15.83
N LEU A 116 20.81 3.34 -16.20
CA LEU A 116 19.83 2.58 -16.98
C LEU A 116 18.49 2.42 -16.24
N CYS A 117 18.50 2.13 -14.94
CA CYS A 117 17.26 2.00 -14.17
C CYS A 117 16.52 3.35 -14.04
N ASN A 118 17.25 4.46 -13.91
CA ASN A 118 16.67 5.81 -13.94
C ASN A 118 16.02 6.11 -15.30
N GLU A 119 16.66 5.70 -16.39
CA GLU A 119 16.14 5.86 -17.76
C GLU A 119 14.90 5.02 -18.02
N VAL A 120 14.86 3.77 -17.54
CA VAL A 120 13.65 2.92 -17.62
C VAL A 120 12.46 3.61 -16.95
N TYR A 121 12.66 4.22 -15.77
CA TYR A 121 11.58 4.95 -15.11
C TYR A 121 11.14 6.19 -15.92
N ARG A 122 12.09 6.89 -16.56
CA ARG A 122 11.81 8.06 -17.42
C ARG A 122 11.00 7.67 -18.66
N ILE A 123 11.39 6.61 -19.35
CA ILE A 123 10.66 6.03 -20.49
C ILE A 123 9.26 5.61 -20.06
N TYR A 124 9.15 4.84 -18.97
CA TYR A 124 7.87 4.39 -18.44
C TYR A 124 6.92 5.56 -18.18
N ARG A 125 7.41 6.66 -17.59
CA ARG A 125 6.61 7.86 -17.29
C ARG A 125 6.36 8.76 -18.50
N SER A 126 6.99 8.49 -19.64
CA SER A 126 6.88 9.34 -20.82
C SER A 126 5.48 9.29 -21.43
N PRO A 127 4.90 10.44 -21.80
CA PRO A 127 3.67 10.47 -22.58
C PRO A 127 3.91 10.13 -24.06
N ASN A 128 5.15 10.05 -24.53
CA ASN A 128 5.45 9.77 -25.93
C ASN A 128 4.94 8.39 -26.34
N LYS A 129 4.38 8.30 -27.54
CA LYS A 129 3.91 7.04 -28.14
C LYS A 129 5.06 6.08 -28.42
N ASP A 130 6.25 6.61 -28.73
CA ASP A 130 7.44 5.81 -29.05
C ASP A 130 8.03 5.13 -27.80
N ASP A 131 7.64 5.58 -26.60
CA ASP A 131 8.06 5.02 -25.31
C ASP A 131 7.06 3.97 -24.77
N LYS A 132 6.01 3.63 -25.53
CA LYS A 132 4.99 2.65 -25.12
C LYS A 132 5.44 1.21 -25.39
N PRO A 133 5.00 0.22 -24.59
CA PRO A 133 5.45 -1.17 -24.71
C PRO A 133 5.40 -1.80 -26.11
N LEU A 134 4.47 -1.36 -26.94
CA LEU A 134 4.20 -1.89 -28.28
C LEU A 134 4.83 -1.07 -29.42
N SER A 135 5.54 0.02 -29.12
CA SER A 135 6.25 0.79 -30.14
C SER A 135 7.41 -0.01 -30.75
N GLU A 136 7.79 0.31 -31.99
CA GLU A 136 8.92 -0.34 -32.65
C GLU A 136 10.21 -0.12 -31.86
N GLU A 137 10.42 1.10 -31.37
CA GLU A 137 11.57 1.52 -30.59
C GLU A 137 11.72 0.67 -29.31
N MET A 138 10.63 0.44 -28.58
CA MET A 138 10.66 -0.34 -27.34
C MET A 138 10.81 -1.84 -27.61
N GLN A 139 10.28 -2.35 -28.71
CA GLN A 139 10.50 -3.74 -29.10
C GLN A 139 11.97 -3.99 -29.48
N VAL A 140 12.58 -3.08 -30.25
CA VAL A 140 14.02 -3.14 -30.58
C VAL A 140 14.88 -3.00 -29.32
N PHE A 141 14.52 -2.09 -28.41
CA PHE A 141 15.22 -1.93 -27.14
C PHE A 141 15.20 -3.23 -26.32
N LYS A 142 14.01 -3.82 -26.11
CA LYS A 142 13.82 -5.06 -25.35
C LYS A 142 14.64 -6.21 -25.93
N ALA A 143 14.56 -6.44 -27.25
CA ALA A 143 15.28 -7.51 -27.92
C ALA A 143 16.81 -7.39 -27.75
N ARG A 144 17.32 -6.16 -27.67
CA ARG A 144 18.76 -5.89 -27.53
C ARG A 144 19.25 -5.95 -26.09
N ALA A 145 18.53 -5.31 -25.16
CA ALA A 145 19.02 -4.96 -23.83
C ALA A 145 18.45 -5.81 -22.69
N SER A 146 17.36 -6.54 -22.94
CA SER A 146 16.57 -7.20 -21.88
C SER A 146 16.48 -8.70 -22.07
N HIS A 147 16.16 -9.43 -21.00
CA HIS A 147 15.87 -10.87 -21.05
C HIS A 147 14.65 -11.17 -21.92
N THR A 148 14.68 -12.34 -22.58
CA THR A 148 13.62 -12.75 -23.52
C THR A 148 12.54 -13.54 -22.79
N THR A 149 11.75 -12.85 -21.96
CA THR A 149 10.64 -13.47 -21.22
C THR A 149 9.34 -12.73 -21.51
N ALA A 150 8.36 -13.43 -22.06
CA ALA A 150 7.07 -12.83 -22.44
C ALA A 150 6.23 -12.41 -21.22
N THR A 151 6.22 -13.22 -20.15
CA THR A 151 5.44 -12.98 -18.92
C THR A 151 6.27 -13.28 -17.66
N PRO A 152 7.23 -12.41 -17.30
CA PRO A 152 8.14 -12.71 -16.19
C PRO A 152 7.47 -12.63 -14.81
N ILE A 153 6.26 -12.04 -14.70
CA ILE A 153 5.59 -11.83 -13.41
C ILE A 153 4.46 -12.85 -13.23
N LYS A 154 4.73 -13.86 -12.42
CA LYS A 154 3.79 -14.95 -12.15
C LYS A 154 2.62 -14.51 -11.27
N PHE A 155 2.92 -13.78 -10.20
CA PHE A 155 1.96 -13.45 -9.17
C PHE A 155 2.14 -12.03 -8.64
N MET A 156 1.03 -11.32 -8.47
CA MET A 156 0.98 -10.00 -7.85
C MET A 156 -0.11 -9.97 -6.76
N GLY A 157 0.33 -9.94 -5.50
CA GLY A 157 -0.54 -9.80 -4.33
C GLY A 157 -0.62 -8.35 -3.87
N LEU A 158 -1.78 -7.74 -3.99
CA LEU A 158 -2.03 -6.34 -3.67
C LEU A 158 -2.96 -6.25 -2.46
N LEU A 159 -2.57 -5.45 -1.48
CA LEU A 159 -3.38 -5.11 -0.32
C LEU A 159 -3.72 -3.62 -0.40
N ASP A 160 -4.99 -3.34 -0.61
CA ASP A 160 -5.65 -2.05 -0.59
C ASP A 160 -4.85 -0.93 -1.27
N THR A 161 -4.64 -1.06 -2.58
CA THR A 161 -3.82 -0.12 -3.35
C THR A 161 -4.38 1.30 -3.23
N VAL A 162 -3.55 2.24 -2.78
CA VAL A 162 -3.89 3.67 -2.72
C VAL A 162 -2.79 4.44 -3.45
N GLY A 163 -3.20 5.44 -4.22
CA GLY A 163 -2.26 6.16 -5.07
C GLY A 163 -2.89 6.81 -6.29
N SER A 164 -4.18 7.15 -6.31
CA SER A 164 -4.73 7.90 -7.44
C SER A 164 -4.66 9.42 -7.26
N LEU A 165 -4.53 9.91 -6.01
CA LEU A 165 -4.73 11.33 -5.69
C LEU A 165 -3.45 12.12 -5.37
N GLY A 166 -2.26 11.51 -5.41
CA GLY A 166 -1.04 12.24 -5.05
C GLY A 166 -1.00 12.74 -3.60
N LEU A 167 -0.01 13.58 -3.30
CA LEU A 167 -0.03 14.46 -2.13
C LEU A 167 -0.34 15.89 -2.60
N PRO A 168 -1.12 16.68 -1.85
CA PRO A 168 -1.42 18.07 -2.20
C PRO A 168 -0.12 18.86 -2.40
N ARG A 169 0.00 19.49 -3.56
CA ARG A 169 0.95 20.56 -3.86
C ARG A 169 0.24 21.88 -3.70
N PHE A 170 0.84 22.79 -2.95
CA PHE A 170 0.37 24.17 -2.91
C PHE A 170 1.07 24.95 -4.00
N GLU A 171 0.34 25.35 -5.04
CA GLU A 171 0.82 26.31 -6.03
C GLU A 171 0.31 27.70 -5.66
N GLY A 172 1.25 28.63 -5.41
CA GLY A 172 0.93 29.99 -4.97
C GLY A 172 -0.01 30.68 -5.96
N GLY A 173 -1.24 30.98 -5.52
CA GLY A 173 -2.25 31.69 -6.31
C GLY A 173 -3.29 30.82 -7.03
N VAL A 174 -3.17 29.48 -6.98
CA VAL A 174 -4.06 28.57 -7.75
C VAL A 174 -4.81 27.54 -6.90
N GLY A 175 -4.52 27.44 -5.60
CA GLY A 175 -5.14 26.47 -4.69
C GLY A 175 -4.32 25.19 -4.53
N LEU A 176 -4.94 24.15 -3.99
CA LEU A 176 -4.31 22.82 -3.82
C LEU A 176 -4.40 22.05 -5.14
N ASP A 177 -3.25 21.72 -5.73
CA ASP A 177 -3.14 20.81 -6.88
C ASP A 177 -2.68 19.42 -6.41
N TYR A 178 -3.24 18.36 -6.97
CA TYR A 178 -3.02 16.99 -6.54
C TYR A 178 -2.43 16.19 -7.70
N PRO A 179 -1.11 15.94 -7.75
CA PRO A 179 -0.50 15.21 -8.84
C PRO A 179 -0.97 13.74 -8.80
N GLU A 180 -1.83 13.36 -9.73
CA GLU A 180 -2.23 11.96 -9.90
C GLU A 180 -1.01 11.10 -10.21
N PHE A 181 -0.94 9.91 -9.61
CA PHE A 181 0.12 8.98 -9.96
C PHE A 181 -0.18 8.31 -11.32
N TYR A 182 0.86 7.89 -12.04
CA TYR A 182 0.82 7.53 -13.47
C TYR A 182 -0.14 6.40 -13.84
N ASP A 183 -0.13 5.33 -13.04
CA ASP A 183 -0.58 4.02 -13.51
C ASP A 183 -1.75 3.52 -12.69
N LEU A 184 -2.91 3.59 -13.32
CA LEU A 184 -4.17 3.09 -12.79
C LEU A 184 -4.54 1.74 -13.40
N VAL A 185 -3.69 1.20 -14.28
CA VAL A 185 -3.90 -0.06 -14.99
C VAL A 185 -2.98 -1.12 -14.39
N VAL A 186 -3.30 -2.39 -14.57
CA VAL A 186 -2.42 -3.50 -14.24
C VAL A 186 -1.83 -4.03 -15.54
N SER A 187 -0.51 -4.11 -15.57
CA SER A 187 0.24 -4.53 -16.74
C SER A 187 -0.18 -5.91 -17.25
N SER A 188 -0.19 -6.07 -18.58
CA SER A 188 -0.61 -7.31 -19.26
C SER A 188 0.37 -8.48 -19.05
N ILE A 189 1.60 -8.20 -18.63
CA ILE A 189 2.65 -9.21 -18.38
C ILE A 189 2.51 -9.93 -17.03
N VAL A 190 1.57 -9.49 -16.18
CA VAL A 190 1.31 -10.10 -14.87
C VAL A 190 0.27 -11.20 -15.04
N GLU A 191 0.63 -12.45 -14.76
CA GLU A 191 -0.27 -13.60 -15.01
C GLU A 191 -1.43 -13.70 -14.03
N HIS A 192 -1.16 -13.46 -12.74
CA HIS A 192 -2.17 -13.58 -11.69
C HIS A 192 -2.13 -12.39 -10.75
N VAL A 193 -3.25 -11.67 -10.67
CA VAL A 193 -3.38 -10.49 -9.81
C VAL A 193 -4.44 -10.79 -8.75
N TYR A 194 -4.07 -10.68 -7.49
CA TYR A 194 -4.96 -10.82 -6.34
C TYR A 194 -4.96 -9.52 -5.57
N HIS A 195 -6.09 -8.80 -5.57
CA HIS A 195 -6.22 -7.49 -4.92
C HIS A 195 -7.28 -7.51 -3.82
N ALA A 196 -6.86 -7.35 -2.56
CA ALA A 196 -7.76 -7.20 -1.42
C ALA A 196 -8.06 -5.71 -1.18
N CYS A 197 -9.32 -5.29 -1.32
CA CYS A 197 -9.76 -3.90 -1.10
C CYS A 197 -10.52 -3.76 0.22
N ALA A 198 -10.32 -2.65 0.94
CA ALA A 198 -11.11 -2.32 2.14
C ALA A 198 -12.49 -1.76 1.76
N ILE A 199 -13.56 -2.26 2.40
CA ILE A 199 -14.94 -1.77 2.19
C ILE A 199 -15.22 -0.49 2.98
N HIS A 200 -14.79 -0.43 4.25
CA HIS A 200 -15.26 0.57 5.21
C HIS A 200 -14.35 1.78 5.35
N ASP A 201 -13.22 1.84 4.64
CA ASP A 201 -12.37 3.01 4.70
C ASP A 201 -13.06 4.21 4.03
N ARG A 202 -13.04 5.35 4.73
CA ARG A 202 -13.66 6.60 4.27
C ARG A 202 -12.67 7.75 4.19
N LEU A 203 -11.41 7.56 4.55
CA LEU A 203 -10.45 8.66 4.50
C LEU A 203 -10.16 8.98 3.04
N TRP A 204 -10.34 10.23 2.62
CA TRP A 204 -10.16 10.63 1.22
C TRP A 204 -8.79 10.21 0.65
N ALA A 205 -7.74 10.24 1.48
CA ALA A 205 -6.38 9.89 1.10
C ALA A 205 -6.19 8.38 0.82
N PHE A 206 -7.07 7.53 1.35
CA PHE A 206 -7.09 6.10 1.09
C PHE A 206 -8.14 5.75 0.03
N ARG A 207 -8.31 6.62 -0.98
CA ARG A 207 -9.10 6.26 -2.16
C ARG A 207 -8.45 5.07 -2.88
N PRO A 208 -9.17 3.96 -3.05
CA PRO A 208 -8.61 2.76 -3.65
C PRO A 208 -8.38 2.96 -5.15
N SER A 209 -7.27 2.41 -5.63
CA SER A 209 -6.95 2.30 -7.05
C SER A 209 -7.22 0.87 -7.51
N TYR A 210 -8.34 0.68 -8.22
CA TYR A 210 -8.80 -0.64 -8.63
C TYR A 210 -7.81 -1.35 -9.54
N ALA A 211 -7.86 -2.68 -9.53
CA ALA A 211 -7.10 -3.50 -10.46
C ALA A 211 -7.93 -3.68 -11.74
N ALA A 212 -7.54 -2.98 -12.81
CA ALA A 212 -8.16 -3.08 -14.13
C ALA A 212 -7.08 -3.21 -15.21
N ARG A 213 -7.40 -3.88 -16.31
CA ARG A 213 -6.58 -3.86 -17.53
C ARG A 213 -7.24 -2.98 -18.58
N ASP A 214 -6.42 -2.32 -19.39
CA ASP A 214 -6.83 -1.51 -20.54
C ASP A 214 -7.12 -2.37 -21.77
N GLN A 215 -6.58 -3.58 -21.81
CA GLN A 215 -6.72 -4.55 -22.89
C GLN A 215 -7.25 -5.88 -22.37
N ASP A 216 -8.02 -6.57 -23.21
CA ASP A 216 -8.44 -7.95 -22.95
C ASP A 216 -7.19 -8.81 -22.79
N SER A 217 -7.13 -9.52 -21.67
CA SER A 217 -6.04 -10.41 -21.35
C SER A 217 -6.60 -11.76 -20.94
N LYS A 218 -5.92 -12.82 -21.37
CA LYS A 218 -6.22 -14.20 -20.96
C LYS A 218 -6.00 -14.44 -19.46
N PHE A 219 -5.29 -13.54 -18.81
CA PHE A 219 -4.94 -13.61 -17.40
C PHE A 219 -6.04 -12.99 -16.54
N GLU A 220 -6.31 -13.55 -15.37
CA GLU A 220 -7.40 -13.09 -14.52
C GLU A 220 -6.94 -12.09 -13.46
N ILE A 221 -7.84 -11.16 -13.11
CA ILE A 221 -7.72 -10.30 -11.94
C ILE A 221 -8.76 -10.76 -10.92
N HIS A 222 -8.31 -11.16 -9.75
CA HIS A 222 -9.13 -11.52 -8.61
C HIS A 222 -9.13 -10.35 -7.62
N GLU A 223 -10.01 -9.38 -7.84
CA GLU A 223 -10.25 -8.30 -6.87
C GLU A 223 -11.38 -8.70 -5.92
N GLN A 224 -11.10 -8.64 -4.62
CA GLN A 224 -12.04 -8.99 -3.57
C GLN A 224 -12.07 -7.92 -2.49
N TRP A 225 -13.28 -7.59 -2.05
CA TRP A 225 -13.54 -6.53 -1.10
C TRP A 225 -13.80 -7.13 0.28
N PHE A 226 -13.02 -6.72 1.26
CA PHE A 226 -13.05 -7.22 2.63
C PHE A 226 -13.59 -6.15 3.58
N PRO A 227 -14.28 -6.57 4.66
CA PRO A 227 -14.71 -5.62 5.68
C PRO A 227 -13.47 -4.97 6.32
N GLY A 228 -13.65 -3.78 6.90
CA GLY A 228 -12.62 -3.07 7.64
C GLY A 228 -12.11 -1.82 6.90
N CYS A 229 -11.23 -1.10 7.57
CA CYS A 229 -10.52 0.06 7.01
C CYS A 229 -9.16 -0.36 6.41
N HIS A 230 -8.47 0.57 5.75
CA HIS A 230 -7.17 0.36 5.09
C HIS A 230 -6.14 -0.32 6.01
N TYR A 231 -6.07 0.14 7.25
CA TYR A 231 -5.16 -0.40 8.26
C TYR A 231 -5.56 -1.78 8.77
N ASP A 232 -6.84 -2.16 8.70
CA ASP A 232 -7.28 -3.51 9.04
C ASP A 232 -6.77 -4.51 7.99
N ILE A 233 -6.89 -4.18 6.70
CA ILE A 233 -6.41 -5.02 5.59
C ILE A 233 -4.90 -5.24 5.68
N GLY A 234 -4.14 -4.18 5.99
CA GLY A 234 -2.69 -4.23 6.10
C GLY A 234 -2.14 -4.66 7.46
N ARG A 235 -3.00 -4.99 8.45
CA ARG A 235 -2.61 -5.21 9.85
C ARG A 235 -1.74 -4.08 10.43
N GLN A 236 -2.01 -2.84 10.04
CA GLN A 236 -1.18 -1.70 10.39
C GLN A 236 -1.57 -1.12 11.74
N HIS A 237 -0.56 -0.94 12.59
CA HIS A 237 -0.68 -0.24 13.86
C HIS A 237 -0.07 1.15 13.74
N PHE A 238 -0.81 2.17 14.12
CA PHE A 238 -0.31 3.55 14.07
C PHE A 238 -0.37 4.19 15.43
N ARG A 239 0.61 5.02 15.75
CA ARG A 239 0.42 6.01 16.81
C ARG A 239 -0.15 7.27 16.20
N PHE A 240 -1.15 7.88 16.80
CA PHE A 240 -1.63 9.16 16.31
C PHE A 240 -0.59 10.27 16.53
N PHE A 241 0.18 10.19 17.62
CA PHE A 241 1.18 11.19 18.02
C PHE A 241 2.54 10.58 18.38
N PRO A 242 3.63 11.38 18.32
CA PRO A 242 4.92 10.95 18.85
C PRO A 242 4.82 10.66 20.35
N GLN A 243 5.66 9.75 20.84
CA GLN A 243 5.63 9.31 22.25
C GLN A 243 5.81 10.46 23.26
N SER A 244 6.52 11.53 22.87
CA SER A 244 6.69 12.73 23.70
C SER A 244 5.37 13.44 24.02
N LEU A 245 4.37 13.36 23.15
CA LEU A 245 3.06 13.99 23.32
C LEU A 245 2.01 13.07 23.95
N ALA A 246 2.28 11.76 24.03
CA ALA A 246 1.35 10.77 24.58
C ALA A 246 0.98 11.03 26.06
N ARG A 247 1.84 11.73 26.81
CA ARG A 247 1.59 12.11 28.21
C ARG A 247 0.49 13.15 28.40
N PHE A 248 0.10 13.86 27.35
CA PHE A 248 -0.86 14.96 27.39
C PHE A 248 -2.22 14.61 26.78
N ALA A 249 -2.39 13.39 26.24
CA ALA A 249 -3.63 12.95 25.61
C ALA A 249 -4.42 12.02 26.53
N THR A 250 -5.74 12.20 26.59
CA THR A 250 -6.68 11.34 27.35
C THR A 250 -6.91 9.99 26.66
N PHE A 251 -6.59 9.90 25.37
CA PHE A 251 -6.56 8.66 24.61
C PHE A 251 -5.11 8.17 24.52
N GLN A 252 -4.86 6.89 24.81
CA GLN A 252 -3.58 6.25 24.49
C GLN A 252 -3.52 6.16 22.96
N GLY A 253 -2.92 7.18 22.34
CA GLY A 253 -2.95 7.50 20.91
C GLY A 253 -2.39 6.44 19.97
N GLU A 254 -3.01 5.27 19.95
CA GLU A 254 -2.72 4.14 19.07
C GLU A 254 -3.99 3.74 18.33
N ILE A 255 -3.89 3.58 17.01
CA ILE A 255 -4.91 3.00 16.14
C ILE A 255 -4.52 1.54 15.97
N LYS A 256 -5.37 0.66 16.48
CA LYS A 256 -5.19 -0.79 16.40
C LYS A 256 -6.05 -1.38 15.28
N PRO A 257 -5.44 -2.21 14.41
CA PRO A 257 -6.17 -2.89 13.37
C PRO A 257 -7.00 -4.03 13.95
N ASN A 258 -8.08 -4.36 13.27
CA ASN A 258 -8.87 -5.55 13.52
C ASN A 258 -8.10 -6.79 13.08
N LEU A 259 -7.55 -7.54 14.04
CA LEU A 259 -6.67 -8.67 13.74
C LEU A 259 -7.42 -9.85 13.13
N VAL A 260 -8.72 -9.98 13.34
CA VAL A 260 -9.55 -10.99 12.70
C VAL A 260 -9.69 -10.70 11.20
N ILE A 261 -9.95 -9.44 10.84
CA ILE A 261 -10.01 -9.01 9.43
C ILE A 261 -8.65 -9.18 8.76
N ALA A 262 -7.57 -8.75 9.42
CA ALA A 262 -6.21 -8.91 8.91
C ALA A 262 -5.86 -10.39 8.65
N ASP A 263 -6.21 -11.28 9.59
CA ASP A 263 -5.99 -12.72 9.46
C ASP A 263 -6.87 -13.31 8.33
N LEU A 264 -8.11 -12.84 8.15
CA LEU A 264 -8.96 -13.24 7.02
C LEU A 264 -8.35 -12.88 5.66
N VAL A 265 -7.85 -11.65 5.52
CA VAL A 265 -7.18 -11.19 4.30
C VAL A 265 -5.89 -11.98 4.05
N LEU A 266 -5.10 -12.20 5.09
CA LEU A 266 -3.86 -12.98 5.00
C LEU A 266 -4.16 -14.42 4.58
N LYS A 267 -5.18 -15.05 5.18
CA LYS A 267 -5.64 -16.40 4.78
C LYS A 267 -5.97 -16.44 3.29
N TRP A 268 -6.80 -15.51 2.82
CA TRP A 268 -7.18 -15.45 1.42
C TRP A 268 -5.97 -15.30 0.49
N MET A 269 -4.99 -14.47 0.87
CA MET A 269 -3.75 -14.32 0.11
C MET A 269 -2.94 -15.61 0.07
N LEU A 270 -2.81 -16.32 1.21
CA LEU A 270 -2.12 -17.61 1.26
C LEU A 270 -2.84 -18.69 0.44
N GLU A 271 -4.17 -18.73 0.48
CA GLU A 271 -4.96 -19.65 -0.35
C GLU A 271 -4.79 -19.36 -1.84
N SER A 272 -4.69 -18.07 -2.19
CA SER A 272 -4.41 -17.61 -3.56
C SER A 272 -3.02 -18.03 -4.03
N ILE A 273 -2.00 -17.87 -3.16
CA ILE A 273 -0.62 -18.32 -3.42
C ILE A 273 -0.59 -19.84 -3.59
N ARG A 274 -1.19 -20.60 -2.66
CA ARG A 274 -1.27 -22.08 -2.73
C ARG A 274 -1.87 -22.58 -4.04
N THR A 275 -2.84 -21.84 -4.60
CA THR A 275 -3.48 -22.20 -5.87
C THR A 275 -2.52 -22.05 -7.06
N ARG A 276 -1.54 -21.15 -6.97
CA ARG A 276 -0.56 -20.85 -8.02
C ARG A 276 0.81 -21.47 -7.79
N ASP A 277 1.07 -21.95 -6.58
CA ASP A 277 2.26 -22.67 -6.13
C ASP A 277 1.84 -23.92 -5.32
N PRO A 278 1.33 -24.98 -6.00
CA PRO A 278 0.80 -26.18 -5.35
C PRO A 278 1.89 -27.01 -4.65
N ASP A 279 3.15 -26.86 -5.08
CA ASP A 279 4.30 -27.52 -4.46
C ASP A 279 4.83 -26.75 -3.23
N HIS A 280 4.20 -25.62 -2.89
CA HIS A 280 4.50 -24.76 -1.75
C HIS A 280 5.97 -24.29 -1.72
N HIS A 281 6.52 -24.07 -2.91
CA HIS A 281 7.90 -23.68 -3.10
C HIS A 281 8.16 -22.29 -2.53
N VAL A 282 7.29 -21.32 -2.82
CA VAL A 282 7.38 -19.91 -2.44
C VAL A 282 7.17 -19.74 -0.93
N ILE A 283 6.08 -20.32 -0.41
CA ILE A 283 5.75 -20.28 1.02
C ILE A 283 5.72 -21.71 1.56
N PRO A 284 6.79 -22.14 2.25
CA PRO A 284 6.81 -23.46 2.85
C PRO A 284 5.82 -23.50 4.02
N ASP A 285 5.23 -24.68 4.19
CA ASP A 285 4.26 -24.98 5.22
C ASP A 285 2.97 -24.11 5.17
N ILE A 286 2.58 -23.70 3.97
CA ILE A 286 1.43 -22.80 3.78
C ILE A 286 0.12 -23.37 4.36
N ASN A 287 -0.05 -24.70 4.35
CA ASN A 287 -1.24 -25.35 4.89
C ASN A 287 -1.33 -25.21 6.41
N ASN A 288 -0.25 -25.46 7.15
CA ASN A 288 -0.27 -25.27 8.61
C ASN A 288 -0.45 -23.79 8.95
N ARG A 289 0.18 -22.87 8.20
CA ARG A 289 -0.03 -21.42 8.38
C ARG A 289 -1.50 -21.03 8.23
N ILE A 290 -2.21 -21.58 7.23
CA ILE A 290 -3.65 -21.36 7.04
C ILE A 290 -4.45 -21.91 8.23
N VAL A 291 -4.14 -23.12 8.71
CA VAL A 291 -4.80 -23.73 9.89
C VAL A 291 -4.57 -22.91 11.16
N GLU A 292 -3.36 -22.40 11.36
CA GLU A 292 -3.04 -21.51 12.48
C GLU A 292 -3.82 -20.20 12.40
N ILE A 293 -3.93 -19.60 11.22
CA ILE A 293 -4.73 -18.41 10.98
C ILE A 293 -6.21 -18.66 11.32
N ASP A 294 -6.77 -19.77 10.84
CA ASP A 294 -8.15 -20.15 11.17
C ASP A 294 -8.36 -20.28 12.68
N THR A 295 -7.43 -20.98 13.35
CA THR A 295 -7.47 -21.15 14.81
C THR A 295 -7.41 -19.81 15.55
N ARG A 296 -6.55 -18.88 15.11
CA ARG A 296 -6.47 -17.53 15.70
C ARG A 296 -7.78 -16.79 15.55
N MET A 297 -8.35 -16.74 14.34
CA MET A 297 -9.62 -16.05 14.08
C MET A 297 -10.75 -16.59 14.95
N THR A 298 -10.85 -17.92 15.11
CA THR A 298 -11.97 -18.56 15.82
C THR A 298 -11.77 -18.68 17.33
N SER A 299 -10.58 -18.38 17.85
CA SER A 299 -10.24 -18.54 19.28
C SER A 299 -11.06 -17.68 20.24
N GLY A 300 -11.71 -16.61 19.74
CA GLY A 300 -12.46 -15.65 20.54
C GLY A 300 -11.62 -14.72 21.42
N LYS A 301 -10.28 -14.78 21.31
CA LYS A 301 -9.33 -13.95 22.07
C LYS A 301 -8.65 -12.87 21.22
N THR A 302 -9.02 -12.76 19.95
CA THR A 302 -8.35 -11.92 18.97
C THR A 302 -8.81 -10.48 19.10
N ASP A 303 -7.85 -9.55 19.12
CA ASP A 303 -8.12 -8.12 19.21
C ASP A 303 -8.85 -7.64 17.95
N VAL A 304 -10.01 -7.03 18.14
CA VAL A 304 -10.84 -6.49 17.06
C VAL A 304 -10.46 -5.05 16.70
N GLY A 305 -9.51 -4.44 17.40
CA GLY A 305 -8.94 -3.13 17.09
C GLY A 305 -9.79 -1.95 17.57
N ASP A 306 -9.80 -0.85 16.80
CA ASP A 306 -10.59 0.36 17.13
C ASP A 306 -11.79 0.61 16.20
N GLY A 307 -11.90 -0.13 15.10
CA GLY A 307 -12.86 0.17 14.04
C GLY A 307 -12.47 1.41 13.24
N ASP A 308 -13.39 2.00 12.49
CA ASP A 308 -13.23 3.31 11.85
C ASP A 308 -13.09 4.40 12.93
N ILE A 309 -11.93 5.06 12.94
CA ILE A 309 -11.61 6.10 13.93
C ILE A 309 -11.85 7.51 13.40
N TYR A 310 -12.26 7.71 12.14
CA TYR A 310 -12.24 9.03 11.48
C TYR A 310 -13.22 10.03 12.10
N ASP A 311 -14.36 9.55 12.61
CA ASP A 311 -15.31 10.41 13.33
C ASP A 311 -14.79 10.80 14.73
N LYS A 312 -13.86 10.03 15.27
CA LYS A 312 -13.23 10.20 16.59
C LYS A 312 -11.91 10.99 16.52
N VAL A 313 -11.33 11.16 15.33
CA VAL A 313 -10.03 11.81 15.14
C VAL A 313 -9.99 13.24 15.70
N LEU A 314 -11.07 14.00 15.53
CA LEU A 314 -11.16 15.37 16.03
C LEU A 314 -11.47 15.46 17.52
N ASP A 315 -12.37 14.60 18.01
CA ASP A 315 -12.84 14.62 19.39
C ASP A 315 -11.78 14.12 20.38
N HIS A 316 -10.79 13.36 19.90
CA HIS A 316 -9.84 12.64 20.75
C HIS A 316 -8.36 12.94 20.44
N GLY A 317 -8.09 13.84 19.50
CA GLY A 317 -6.76 14.43 19.31
C GLY A 317 -6.61 15.78 20.03
N PRO A 318 -5.38 16.32 20.16
CA PRO A 318 -5.13 17.74 20.37
C PRO A 318 -5.88 18.64 19.39
N PHE A 319 -6.55 18.13 18.34
CA PHE A 319 -7.48 18.89 17.51
C PHE A 319 -8.77 19.29 18.21
N GLY A 320 -9.24 18.56 19.22
CA GLY A 320 -10.32 19.06 20.10
C GLY A 320 -9.82 20.25 20.91
N THR A 321 -8.60 20.13 21.45
CA THR A 321 -7.88 21.19 22.20
C THR A 321 -7.37 22.32 21.32
N ILE A 322 -7.04 22.06 20.05
CA ILE A 322 -6.62 23.02 19.01
C ILE A 322 -7.86 23.64 18.42
N HIS A 323 -9.02 22.99 18.34
CA HIS A 323 -10.28 23.69 18.06
C HIS A 323 -10.62 24.63 19.22
N THR A 324 -10.36 24.23 20.48
CA THR A 324 -10.45 25.15 21.62
C THR A 324 -9.38 26.23 21.59
N ALA A 325 -8.14 25.91 21.18
CA ALA A 325 -7.03 26.85 21.08
C ALA A 325 -7.13 27.76 19.85
N ILE A 326 -7.75 27.33 18.75
CA ILE A 326 -8.07 28.11 17.54
C ILE A 326 -9.23 29.05 17.86
N ASN A 327 -10.25 28.58 18.60
CA ASN A 327 -11.30 29.45 19.12
C ASN A 327 -10.76 30.47 20.14
N MET A 328 -9.72 30.13 20.93
CA MET A 328 -8.96 31.09 21.74
C MET A 328 -8.00 31.97 20.91
N ALA A 329 -7.44 31.46 19.81
CA ALA A 329 -6.44 32.11 18.96
C ALA A 329 -7.03 33.04 17.88
N TRP A 330 -8.32 33.36 17.97
CA TRP A 330 -8.79 34.69 17.58
C TRP A 330 -8.13 35.82 18.41
N SER A 331 -7.32 35.46 19.41
CA SER A 331 -6.28 36.30 20.02
C SER A 331 -4.85 35.77 19.75
N ASN A 332 -4.22 36.28 18.68
CA ASN A 332 -2.78 36.49 18.47
C ASN A 332 -1.71 35.58 19.15
N THR A 333 -1.73 34.25 19.03
CA THR A 333 -0.58 33.42 19.48
C THR A 333 -0.21 32.26 18.54
N THR A 334 0.89 32.41 17.79
CA THR A 334 1.51 31.39 16.93
C THR A 334 2.49 30.47 17.68
N SER A 335 2.85 30.81 18.93
CA SER A 335 3.86 30.09 19.73
C SER A 335 3.36 28.74 20.28
N LEU A 336 2.07 28.59 20.56
CA LEU A 336 1.50 27.35 21.09
C LEU A 336 1.53 26.23 20.05
N LEU A 337 1.16 26.52 18.80
CA LEU A 337 1.18 25.54 17.71
C LEU A 337 2.61 25.05 17.40
N ASN A 338 3.61 25.94 17.44
CA ASN A 338 5.01 25.57 17.27
C ASN A 338 5.56 24.70 18.41
N ASN A 339 5.04 24.85 19.64
CA ASN A 339 5.43 24.01 20.78
C ASN A 339 4.68 22.66 20.82
N PHE A 340 3.47 22.57 20.26
CA PHE A 340 2.68 21.34 20.17
C PHE A 340 3.02 20.47 18.95
N LEU A 341 3.45 21.08 17.84
CA LEU A 341 3.76 20.40 16.58
C LEU A 341 5.22 20.60 16.10
N PRO A 342 6.27 20.69 16.95
CA PRO A 342 7.64 20.94 16.49
C PRO A 342 8.22 19.76 15.68
N ALA A 343 7.64 18.57 15.81
CA ALA A 343 8.14 17.33 15.21
C ALA A 343 7.49 16.94 13.88
N LEU A 344 6.53 17.72 13.35
CA LEU A 344 5.82 17.42 12.10
C LEU A 344 6.58 17.86 10.83
N GLY A 345 7.87 18.10 10.91
CA GLY A 345 8.71 18.36 9.74
C GLY A 345 8.49 19.74 9.09
N THR A 346 9.52 20.20 8.39
CA THR A 346 9.55 21.52 7.71
C THR A 346 8.54 21.65 6.56
N ARG A 347 7.94 20.54 6.10
CA ARG A 347 6.95 20.51 5.02
C ARG A 347 5.51 20.66 5.51
N LEU A 348 5.13 20.08 6.65
CA LEU A 348 3.79 20.33 7.21
C LEU A 348 3.66 21.76 7.71
N GLN A 349 4.75 22.43 8.11
CA GLN A 349 4.72 23.88 8.36
C GLN A 349 4.37 24.71 7.12
N ARG A 350 4.58 24.18 5.90
CA ARG A 350 4.15 24.81 4.64
C ARG A 350 2.69 24.51 4.30
N LEU A 351 2.13 23.42 4.82
CA LEU A 351 0.71 23.09 4.72
C LEU A 351 -0.03 23.78 5.86
N GLY A 352 -0.95 24.70 5.57
CA GLY A 352 -1.71 25.39 6.62
C GLY A 352 -2.46 24.40 7.53
N LEU A 353 -2.65 24.73 8.80
CA LEU A 353 -3.40 23.89 9.77
C LEU A 353 -4.81 23.54 9.29
N ASN A 354 -5.44 24.45 8.55
CA ASN A 354 -6.74 24.21 7.93
C ASN A 354 -6.65 23.06 6.92
N THR A 355 -5.61 23.04 6.08
CA THR A 355 -5.40 21.96 5.09
C THR A 355 -5.16 20.61 5.75
N ILE A 356 -4.45 20.55 6.88
CA ILE A 356 -4.25 19.31 7.65
C ILE A 356 -5.58 18.84 8.26
N THR A 357 -6.35 19.78 8.81
CA THR A 357 -7.65 19.48 9.42
C THR A 357 -8.65 19.01 8.37
N ASP A 358 -8.76 19.69 7.24
CA ASP A 358 -9.60 19.29 6.12
C ASP A 358 -9.20 17.89 5.63
N ALA A 359 -7.90 17.63 5.46
CA ALA A 359 -7.41 16.32 5.06
C ALA A 359 -7.61 15.22 6.12
N LEU A 360 -7.69 15.52 7.41
CA LEU A 360 -7.98 14.49 8.43
C LEU A 360 -9.47 14.24 8.60
N THR A 361 -10.33 15.12 8.09
CA THR A 361 -11.77 15.13 8.36
C THR A 361 -12.61 14.89 7.13
N GLU A 362 -12.04 15.08 5.94
CA GLU A 362 -12.69 14.80 4.68
C GLU A 362 -12.91 13.29 4.53
N ARG A 363 -14.19 12.94 4.57
CA ARG A 363 -14.69 11.57 4.54
C ARG A 363 -15.42 11.33 3.23
N ARG A 364 -15.08 10.26 2.53
CA ARG A 364 -15.76 9.80 1.32
C ARG A 364 -15.87 8.28 1.35
N ASP A 365 -17.10 7.76 1.41
CA ASP A 365 -17.32 6.33 1.21
C ASP A 365 -16.74 5.88 -0.14
N ARG A 366 -16.18 4.68 -0.15
CA ARG A 366 -15.63 4.09 -1.36
C ARG A 366 -16.74 3.76 -2.35
N ARG A 367 -16.37 3.74 -3.63
CA ARG A 367 -17.25 3.34 -4.73
C ARG A 367 -16.77 2.01 -5.29
N ILE A 368 -17.50 0.94 -5.08
CA ILE A 368 -17.22 -0.35 -5.74
C ILE A 368 -17.56 -0.22 -7.23
N PRO A 369 -16.60 -0.41 -8.17
CA PRO A 369 -16.75 0.02 -9.55
C PRO A 369 -17.52 -0.95 -10.45
N SER A 370 -17.69 -2.21 -10.04
CA SER A 370 -18.16 -3.30 -10.90
C SER A 370 -19.28 -4.11 -10.26
N SER A 371 -20.30 -4.44 -11.04
CA SER A 371 -21.34 -5.40 -10.65
C SER A 371 -20.82 -6.81 -10.38
N ARG A 372 -19.62 -7.13 -10.87
CA ARG A 372 -18.94 -8.42 -10.64
C ARG A 372 -18.00 -8.40 -9.43
N ALA A 373 -17.99 -7.32 -8.65
CA ALA A 373 -17.15 -7.24 -7.47
C ALA A 373 -17.52 -8.36 -6.49
N VAL A 374 -16.50 -9.06 -5.99
CA VAL A 374 -16.67 -10.10 -4.97
C VAL A 374 -16.55 -9.43 -3.61
N LEU A 375 -17.62 -9.43 -2.81
CA LEU A 375 -17.65 -8.83 -1.48
C LEU A 375 -17.67 -9.93 -0.43
N ILE A 376 -16.75 -9.85 0.53
CA ILE A 376 -16.85 -10.54 1.81
C ILE A 376 -17.64 -9.63 2.76
N LEU A 377 -18.82 -10.09 3.13
CA LEU A 377 -19.73 -9.36 4.00
C LEU A 377 -19.85 -10.06 5.36
N ASN A 378 -20.62 -9.45 6.25
CA ASN A 378 -20.75 -9.88 7.64
C ASN A 378 -21.17 -11.34 7.80
N ASP A 379 -21.95 -11.89 6.88
CA ASP A 379 -22.46 -13.27 6.88
C ASP A 379 -21.44 -14.32 6.40
N TYR A 380 -20.24 -13.91 5.96
CA TYR A 380 -19.20 -14.84 5.55
C TYR A 380 -18.77 -15.74 6.72
N MET A 381 -18.79 -17.06 6.49
CA MET A 381 -18.59 -18.06 7.54
C MET A 381 -17.12 -18.44 7.72
N VAL A 382 -16.63 -18.38 8.96
CA VAL A 382 -15.30 -18.82 9.38
C VAL A 382 -15.45 -19.64 10.66
N GLY A 383 -15.10 -20.93 10.60
CA GLY A 383 -15.15 -21.83 11.76
C GLY A 383 -16.52 -21.90 12.45
N GLY A 384 -17.60 -21.88 11.67
CA GLY A 384 -18.97 -21.98 12.19
C GLY A 384 -19.56 -20.69 12.76
N ARG A 385 -18.84 -19.57 12.68
CA ARG A 385 -19.33 -18.22 13.06
C ARG A 385 -19.22 -17.27 11.88
N THR A 386 -20.02 -16.21 11.89
CA THR A 386 -19.95 -15.18 10.88
C THR A 386 -18.74 -14.26 11.13
N ILE A 387 -18.13 -13.72 10.07
CA ILE A 387 -17.05 -12.74 10.23
C ILE A 387 -17.55 -11.47 10.92
N GLY A 388 -18.82 -11.11 10.72
CA GLY A 388 -19.47 -10.01 11.43
C GLY A 388 -19.37 -10.17 12.95
N ASP A 389 -19.63 -11.37 13.45
CA ASP A 389 -19.54 -11.68 14.89
C ASP A 389 -18.09 -11.79 15.37
N LEU A 390 -17.21 -12.41 14.57
CA LEU A 390 -15.82 -12.63 14.94
C LEU A 390 -15.02 -11.31 15.00
N ALA A 391 -15.27 -10.43 14.04
CA ALA A 391 -14.58 -9.14 13.90
C ALA A 391 -15.37 -7.95 14.46
N ALA A 392 -16.52 -8.20 15.11
CA ALA A 392 -17.40 -7.17 15.66
C ALA A 392 -17.79 -6.07 14.64
N ILE A 393 -18.13 -6.47 13.41
CA ILE A 393 -18.43 -5.53 12.32
C ILE A 393 -19.86 -4.99 12.48
N THR A 394 -19.98 -3.80 13.06
CA THR A 394 -21.25 -3.09 13.28
C THR A 394 -21.23 -1.72 12.60
N GLU A 395 -22.40 -1.14 12.33
CA GLU A 395 -22.50 0.23 11.79
C GLU A 395 -21.88 1.27 12.72
N THR A 396 -21.90 1.04 14.03
CA THR A 396 -21.25 1.95 15.00
C THR A 396 -19.72 1.89 14.95
N ARG A 397 -19.16 0.73 14.57
CA ARG A 397 -17.72 0.51 14.48
C ARG A 397 -17.19 0.84 13.09
N TYR A 398 -18.00 0.63 12.06
CA TYR A 398 -17.69 0.87 10.66
C TYR A 398 -18.91 1.55 10.00
N PRO A 399 -19.03 2.89 10.12
CA PRO A 399 -20.23 3.64 9.70
C PRO A 399 -20.32 3.89 8.20
N SER A 400 -19.42 3.29 7.41
CA SER A 400 -19.39 3.46 5.97
C SER A 400 -20.65 2.97 5.29
N ARG A 401 -21.12 3.73 4.30
CA ARG A 401 -22.28 3.38 3.48
C ARG A 401 -21.92 2.73 2.14
N THR A 402 -20.66 2.31 1.96
CA THR A 402 -20.15 1.71 0.71
C THR A 402 -21.02 0.54 0.24
N VAL A 403 -21.36 -0.40 1.14
CA VAL A 403 -22.14 -1.61 0.80
C VAL A 403 -23.58 -1.25 0.45
N GLN A 404 -24.22 -0.38 1.24
CA GLN A 404 -25.60 0.05 1.01
C GLN A 404 -25.71 0.75 -0.35
N ARG A 405 -24.77 1.66 -0.67
CA ARG A 405 -24.71 2.34 -1.96
C ARG A 405 -24.46 1.38 -3.13
N PHE A 406 -23.60 0.38 -2.93
CA PHE A 406 -23.36 -0.64 -3.94
C PHE A 406 -24.63 -1.45 -4.23
N LYS A 407 -25.35 -1.90 -3.20
CA LYS A 407 -26.62 -2.63 -3.35
C LYS A 407 -27.67 -1.78 -4.08
N GLN A 408 -27.84 -0.51 -3.68
CA GLN A 408 -28.75 0.43 -4.34
C GLN A 408 -28.41 0.70 -5.81
N TYR A 409 -27.14 0.58 -6.20
CA TYR A 409 -26.72 0.72 -7.60
C TYR A 409 -26.99 -0.54 -8.44
N MET A 410 -27.09 -1.71 -7.78
CA MET A 410 -27.30 -3.01 -8.41
C MET A 410 -28.77 -3.36 -8.60
N GLU A 411 -29.65 -2.78 -7.78
CA GLU A 411 -31.12 -2.80 -7.91
C GLU A 411 -31.58 -1.81 -8.99
#